data_AF-A0A2P4XCJ5-F1
#
_entry.id   AF-A0A2P4XCJ5-F1
#
_cell.length_a   1.000
_cell.length_b   1.000
_cell.length_c   1.000
_cell.angle_alpha   90.00
_cell.angle_beta   90.00
_cell.angle_gamma   90.00
#
_symmetry.space_group_name_H-M   'P 1'
#
loop_
_entity.id
_entity.type
_entity.pdbx_description
1 polymer ?
#
loop_
_entity_poly.entity_id
_entity_poly.type
_entity_poly.pdbx_seq_one_letter_code
_entity_poly.pdbx_strand_id
1 'polypeptide(L)'
;MAAVGAVVDAVFGSYDVKNAKQWRDEDLLHREQEKQWREDSIQREYEWRRADLERERRVVKLENEKRIIDARHRQLVTVSQMSALLAGFTMSTIVEVQIADATSQPVMITYGAFIVMLMCMLTCMALLLALTRFVTHTLEGEVHALSSLELDVVSPFYGWWLNKCEREWIMAYHLFRCGLSLFLA
;
A
#
# COMPACT_ATOMS: atom_id res chain seq x y z
N MET A 1 -78.90 0.63 47.24
CA MET A 1 -78.45 1.50 46.12
C MET A 1 -77.18 2.29 46.47
N ALA A 2 -77.08 2.94 47.64
CA ALA A 2 -75.88 3.74 47.99
C ALA A 2 -74.57 2.93 48.17
N ALA A 3 -74.64 1.72 48.75
CA ALA A 3 -73.44 0.89 48.97
C ALA A 3 -72.80 0.36 47.67
N VAL A 4 -73.61 0.10 46.64
CA VAL A 4 -73.11 -0.36 45.32
C VAL A 4 -72.40 0.78 44.59
N GLY A 5 -72.94 2.00 44.66
CA GLY A 5 -72.30 3.19 44.09
C GLY A 5 -70.92 3.47 44.71
N ALA A 6 -70.79 3.38 46.03
CA ALA A 6 -69.52 3.61 46.72
C ALA A 6 -68.45 2.55 46.40
N VAL A 7 -68.83 1.28 46.24
CA VAL A 7 -67.90 0.21 45.85
C VAL A 7 -67.43 0.39 44.41
N VAL A 8 -68.34 0.75 43.51
CA VAL A 8 -68.03 1.01 42.10
C VAL A 8 -67.09 2.21 41.95
N ASP A 9 -67.33 3.29 42.70
CA ASP A 9 -66.50 4.50 42.69
C ASP A 9 -65.09 4.23 43.29
N ALA A 10 -65.01 3.40 44.34
CA ALA A 10 -63.72 2.96 44.89
C ALA A 10 -62.94 2.06 43.92
N VAL A 11 -63.63 1.19 43.18
CA VAL A 11 -63.00 0.32 42.18
C VAL A 11 -62.52 1.16 40.99
N PHE A 12 -63.33 2.07 40.45
CA PHE A 12 -62.93 2.98 39.37
C PHE A 12 -61.81 3.93 39.81
N GLY A 13 -61.86 4.49 41.01
CA GLY A 13 -60.77 5.31 41.56
C GLY A 13 -59.47 4.49 41.73
N SER A 14 -59.55 3.23 42.17
CA SER A 14 -58.37 2.37 42.27
C SER A 14 -57.79 1.99 40.90
N TYR A 15 -58.65 1.89 39.88
CA TYR A 15 -58.25 1.62 38.50
C TYR A 15 -57.56 2.84 37.88
N ASP A 16 -58.13 4.03 38.03
CA ASP A 16 -57.53 5.28 37.54
C ASP A 16 -56.17 5.56 38.19
N VAL A 17 -56.03 5.32 39.50
CA VAL A 17 -54.76 5.49 40.19
C VAL A 17 -53.70 4.49 39.68
N LYS A 18 -54.11 3.24 39.40
CA LYS A 18 -53.21 2.24 38.81
C LYS A 18 -52.81 2.62 37.38
N ASN A 19 -53.76 3.06 36.56
CA ASN A 19 -53.51 3.47 35.19
C ASN A 19 -52.60 4.71 35.12
N ALA A 20 -52.84 5.72 35.96
CA ALA A 20 -51.99 6.90 36.06
C ALA A 20 -50.58 6.60 36.60
N LYS A 21 -50.42 5.55 37.41
CA LYS A 21 -49.08 5.07 37.79
C LYS A 21 -48.41 4.35 36.63
N GLN A 22 -49.13 3.46 35.95
CA GLN A 22 -48.62 2.72 34.79
C GLN A 22 -48.15 3.67 33.69
N TRP A 23 -48.94 4.69 33.33
CA TRP A 23 -48.52 5.68 32.32
C TRP A 23 -47.26 6.46 32.72
N ARG A 24 -47.10 6.75 34.01
CA ARG A 24 -45.88 7.41 34.50
C ARG A 24 -44.67 6.49 34.43
N ASP A 25 -44.82 5.23 34.80
CA ASP A 25 -43.76 4.23 34.73
C ASP A 25 -43.36 3.98 33.26
N GLU A 26 -44.34 3.90 32.34
CA GLU A 26 -44.12 3.79 30.89
C GLU A 26 -43.42 5.03 30.30
N ASP A 27 -43.81 6.25 30.70
CA ASP A 27 -43.17 7.49 30.26
C ASP A 27 -41.72 7.60 30.76
N LEU A 28 -41.46 7.17 32.00
CA LEU A 28 -40.09 7.10 32.53
C LEU A 28 -39.23 6.11 31.73
N LEU A 29 -39.75 4.91 31.46
CA LEU A 29 -39.06 3.90 30.65
C LEU A 29 -38.82 4.39 29.22
N HIS A 30 -39.79 5.07 28.61
CA HIS A 30 -39.63 5.61 27.27
C HIS A 30 -38.50 6.65 27.21
N ARG A 31 -38.42 7.55 28.19
CA ARG A 31 -37.33 8.53 28.28
C ARG A 31 -35.96 7.89 28.51
N GLU A 32 -35.90 6.79 29.26
CA GLU A 32 -34.67 6.02 29.45
C GLU A 32 -34.22 5.37 28.14
N GLN A 33 -35.15 4.78 27.38
CA GLN A 33 -34.88 4.22 26.05
C GLN A 33 -34.40 5.31 25.08
N GLU A 34 -35.01 6.49 25.08
CA GLU A 34 -34.53 7.59 24.23
C GLU A 34 -33.11 8.02 24.58
N LYS A 35 -32.76 8.09 25.87
CA LYS A 35 -31.40 8.40 26.30
C LYS A 35 -30.42 7.34 25.80
N GLN A 36 -30.77 6.07 25.99
CA GLN A 36 -29.96 4.95 25.51
C GLN A 36 -29.78 5.00 23.99
N TRP A 37 -30.84 5.27 23.22
CA TRP A 37 -30.74 5.39 21.76
C TRP A 37 -29.85 6.54 21.32
N ARG A 38 -29.85 7.66 22.06
CA ARG A 38 -28.94 8.78 21.78
C ARG A 38 -27.50 8.38 22.06
N GLU A 39 -27.22 7.77 23.20
CA GLU A 39 -25.88 7.27 23.55
C GLU A 39 -25.38 6.25 22.51
N ASP A 40 -26.20 5.26 22.16
CA ASP A 40 -25.91 4.25 21.14
C ASP A 40 -25.70 4.86 19.75
N SER A 41 -26.45 5.90 19.39
CA SER A 41 -26.26 6.61 18.11
C SER A 41 -24.92 7.32 18.06
N ILE A 42 -24.54 8.00 19.15
CA ILE A 42 -23.26 8.74 19.25
C ILE A 42 -22.10 7.75 19.22
N GLN A 43 -22.20 6.65 19.98
CA GLN A 43 -21.16 5.64 20.02
C GLN A 43 -20.96 4.97 18.66
N ARG A 44 -22.05 4.60 17.97
CA ARG A 44 -21.97 4.03 16.62
C ARG A 44 -21.38 5.00 15.62
N GLU A 45 -21.76 6.28 15.67
CA GLU A 45 -21.18 7.29 14.79
C GLU A 45 -19.68 7.45 15.06
N TYR A 46 -19.27 7.51 16.32
CA TYR A 46 -17.86 7.60 16.70
C TYR A 46 -17.05 6.39 16.21
N GLU A 47 -17.55 5.18 16.41
CA GLU A 47 -16.91 3.94 15.95
C GLU A 47 -16.82 3.89 14.42
N TRP A 48 -17.87 4.32 13.73
CA TRP A 48 -17.88 4.39 12.27
C TRP A 48 -16.85 5.39 11.76
N ARG A 49 -16.81 6.61 12.32
CA ARG A 49 -15.82 7.64 11.98
C ARG A 49 -14.40 7.18 12.23
N ARG A 50 -14.16 6.50 13.35
CA ARG A 50 -12.85 5.97 13.67
C ARG A 50 -12.41 4.91 12.66
N ALA A 51 -13.27 3.96 12.33
CA ALA A 51 -12.98 2.93 11.34
C ALA A 51 -12.75 3.54 9.94
N ASP A 52 -13.49 4.58 9.59
CA ASP A 52 -13.35 5.28 8.31
C ASP A 52 -11.99 6.00 8.22
N LEU A 53 -11.61 6.75 9.25
CA LEU A 53 -10.29 7.40 9.34
C LEU A 53 -9.15 6.38 9.28
N GLU A 54 -9.28 5.23 9.94
CA GLU A 54 -8.28 4.16 9.89
C GLU A 54 -8.15 3.58 8.46
N ARG A 55 -9.25 3.46 7.71
CA ARG A 55 -9.24 3.02 6.30
C ARG A 55 -8.58 4.06 5.40
N GLU A 56 -8.99 5.32 5.51
CA GLU A 56 -8.42 6.42 4.71
C GLU A 56 -6.91 6.51 4.88
N ARG A 57 -6.41 6.44 6.11
CA ARG A 57 -4.97 6.46 6.39
C ARG A 57 -4.24 5.29 5.73
N ARG A 58 -4.80 4.08 5.75
CA ARG A 58 -4.20 2.91 5.09
C ARG A 58 -4.14 3.07 3.57
N VAL A 59 -5.19 3.61 2.97
CA VAL A 59 -5.23 3.91 1.52
C VAL A 59 -4.15 4.93 1.17
N VAL A 60 -4.09 6.04 1.90
CA VAL A 60 -3.07 7.08 1.69
C VAL A 60 -1.65 6.51 1.86
N LYS A 61 -1.42 5.67 2.86
CA LYS A 61 -0.13 4.99 3.05
C LYS A 61 0.22 4.09 1.87
N LEU A 62 -0.72 3.26 1.42
CA LEU A 62 -0.54 2.38 0.28
C LEU A 62 -0.20 3.17 -0.99
N GLU A 63 -0.90 4.27 -1.25
CA GLU A 63 -0.59 5.16 -2.37
C GLU A 63 0.80 5.76 -2.27
N ASN A 64 1.21 6.19 -1.08
CA ASN A 64 2.55 6.75 -0.87
C ASN A 64 3.65 5.71 -1.16
N GLU A 65 3.50 4.49 -0.65
CA GLU A 65 4.42 3.38 -0.93
C GLU A 65 4.44 3.06 -2.44
N LYS A 66 3.28 3.03 -3.10
CA LYS A 66 3.18 2.83 -4.56
C LYS A 66 3.92 3.93 -5.34
N ARG A 67 3.85 5.20 -4.92
CA ARG A 67 4.60 6.30 -5.57
C ARG A 67 6.12 6.12 -5.45
N ILE A 68 6.62 5.68 -4.29
CA ILE A 68 8.04 5.40 -4.09
C ILE A 68 8.48 4.24 -5.00
N ILE A 69 7.66 3.19 -5.08
CA ILE A 69 7.90 2.05 -5.95
C ILE A 69 7.91 2.47 -7.42
N ASP A 70 6.95 3.27 -7.86
CA ASP A 70 6.86 3.79 -9.23
C ASP A 70 8.11 4.62 -9.59
N ALA A 71 8.62 5.43 -8.66
CA ALA A 71 9.85 6.17 -8.88
C ALA A 71 11.05 5.24 -9.12
N ARG A 72 11.18 4.16 -8.33
CA ARG A 72 12.23 3.15 -8.52
C ARG A 72 12.05 2.33 -9.79
N HIS A 73 10.82 1.96 -10.11
CA HIS A 73 10.47 1.27 -11.34
C HIS A 73 10.91 2.09 -12.56
N ARG A 74 10.58 3.39 -12.60
CA ARG A 74 11.00 4.28 -13.69
C ARG A 74 12.53 4.35 -13.82
N GLN A 75 13.25 4.47 -12.71
CA GLN A 75 14.72 4.45 -12.72
C GLN A 75 15.28 3.16 -13.33
N LEU A 76 14.78 2.01 -12.89
CA LEU A 76 15.21 0.70 -13.40
C LEU A 76 14.91 0.53 -14.89
N VAL A 77 13.72 0.94 -15.34
CA VAL A 77 13.32 0.89 -16.75
C VAL A 77 14.20 1.80 -17.61
N THR A 78 14.47 3.02 -17.17
CA THR A 78 15.34 3.93 -17.93
C THR A 78 16.76 3.37 -18.06
N VAL A 79 17.34 2.86 -16.97
CA VAL A 79 18.69 2.26 -17.00
C VAL A 79 18.72 1.01 -17.89
N SER A 80 17.72 0.12 -17.78
CA SER A 80 17.66 -1.09 -18.61
C SER A 80 17.52 -0.75 -20.10
N GLN A 81 16.64 0.19 -20.45
CA GLN A 81 16.46 0.65 -21.83
C GLN A 81 17.74 1.28 -22.40
N MET A 82 18.38 2.17 -21.65
CA MET A 82 19.65 2.78 -22.07
C MET A 82 20.74 1.72 -22.25
N SER A 83 20.82 0.76 -21.33
CA SER A 83 21.79 -0.33 -21.42
C SER A 83 21.55 -1.23 -22.65
N ALA A 84 20.29 -1.51 -22.98
CA ALA A 84 19.92 -2.29 -24.16
C ALA A 84 20.27 -1.56 -25.47
N LEU A 85 20.00 -0.26 -25.56
CA LEU A 85 20.34 0.54 -26.74
C LEU A 85 21.85 0.59 -26.98
N LEU A 86 22.64 0.83 -25.92
CA LEU A 86 24.10 0.88 -26.02
C LEU A 86 24.69 -0.49 -26.35
N ALA A 87 24.16 -1.58 -25.77
CA ALA A 87 24.54 -2.93 -26.14
C ALA A 87 24.21 -3.23 -27.61
N GLY A 88 23.01 -2.88 -28.08
CA GLY A 88 22.59 -3.06 -29.47
C GLY A 88 23.46 -2.28 -30.46
N PHE A 89 23.79 -1.03 -30.14
CA PHE A 89 24.70 -0.23 -30.95
C PHE A 89 26.10 -0.86 -31.01
N THR A 90 26.64 -1.26 -29.86
CA THR A 90 27.96 -1.90 -29.78
C THR A 90 27.98 -3.19 -30.64
N MET A 91 26.95 -4.02 -30.54
CA MET A 91 26.80 -5.22 -31.38
C MET A 91 26.75 -4.89 -32.87
N SER A 92 25.96 -3.88 -33.28
CA SER A 92 25.88 -3.44 -34.68
C SER A 92 27.24 -2.97 -35.19
N THR A 93 27.98 -2.17 -34.40
CA THR A 93 29.32 -1.72 -34.79
C THR A 93 30.31 -2.87 -34.95
N ILE A 94 30.20 -3.92 -34.13
CA ILE A 94 31.07 -5.10 -34.23
C ILE A 94 30.83 -5.84 -35.56
N VAL A 95 29.57 -6.03 -35.96
CA VAL A 95 29.22 -6.76 -37.20
C VAL A 95 29.65 -5.98 -38.44
N GLU A 96 29.43 -4.66 -38.46
CA GLU A 96 29.77 -3.80 -39.60
C GLU A 96 31.28 -3.65 -39.82
N VAL A 97 32.09 -3.74 -38.75
CA VAL A 97 33.54 -3.52 -38.83
C VAL A 97 34.30 -4.71 -39.45
N GLN A 98 33.65 -5.85 -39.74
CA GLN A 98 34.25 -7.06 -40.37
C GLN A 98 35.72 -7.29 -39.98
N ILE A 99 35.92 -7.71 -38.74
CA ILE A 99 37.25 -7.82 -38.13
C ILE A 99 38.09 -8.88 -38.87
N ALA A 100 39.13 -8.44 -39.57
CA ALA A 100 40.18 -9.31 -40.09
C ALA A 100 41.00 -9.93 -38.94
N ASP A 101 41.53 -11.15 -39.15
CA ASP A 101 42.13 -12.05 -38.14
C ASP A 101 43.27 -11.48 -37.25
N ALA A 102 43.75 -10.25 -37.49
CA ALA A 102 44.72 -9.57 -36.64
C ALA A 102 44.01 -8.75 -35.55
N THR A 103 43.70 -9.41 -34.44
CA THR A 103 42.93 -8.83 -33.32
C THR A 103 43.64 -7.61 -32.70
N SER A 104 43.07 -6.42 -32.90
CA SER A 104 43.54 -5.19 -32.28
C SER A 104 42.86 -4.96 -30.92
N GLN A 105 43.61 -4.42 -29.95
CA GLN A 105 43.11 -4.07 -28.61
C GLN A 105 41.74 -3.35 -28.55
N PRO A 106 41.39 -2.40 -29.45
CA PRO A 106 40.08 -1.73 -29.40
C PRO A 106 38.89 -2.67 -29.60
N VAL A 107 39.04 -3.74 -30.39
CA VAL A 107 37.97 -4.73 -30.61
C VAL A 107 37.67 -5.50 -29.31
N MET A 108 38.70 -5.82 -28.52
CA MET A 108 38.50 -6.52 -27.25
C MET A 108 37.76 -5.64 -26.22
N ILE A 109 37.99 -4.32 -26.27
CA ILE A 109 37.31 -3.34 -25.41
C ILE A 109 35.82 -3.24 -25.77
N THR A 110 35.47 -3.20 -27.06
CA THR A 110 34.06 -3.16 -27.50
C THR A 110 33.31 -4.44 -27.15
N TYR A 111 33.94 -5.61 -27.24
CA TYR A 111 33.35 -6.86 -26.73
C TYR A 111 33.08 -6.81 -25.22
N GLY A 112 34.00 -6.25 -24.44
CA GLY A 112 33.81 -6.06 -23.00
C GLY A 112 32.64 -5.13 -22.67
N ALA A 113 32.52 -4.01 -23.40
CA ALA A 113 31.42 -3.05 -23.22
C ALA A 113 30.06 -3.71 -23.48
N PHE A 114 29.93 -4.51 -24.55
CA PHE A 114 28.69 -5.22 -24.87
C PHE A 114 28.25 -6.17 -23.75
N ILE A 115 29.18 -7.03 -23.27
CA ILE A 115 28.88 -8.02 -22.23
C ILE A 115 28.49 -7.32 -20.92
N VAL A 116 29.21 -6.28 -20.52
CA VAL A 116 28.91 -5.52 -19.28
C VAL A 116 27.52 -4.87 -19.35
N MET A 117 27.16 -4.29 -20.49
CA MET A 117 25.86 -3.64 -20.68
C MET A 117 24.70 -4.64 -20.75
N LEU A 118 24.93 -5.83 -21.31
CA LEU A 118 23.95 -6.91 -21.31
C LEU A 118 23.72 -7.46 -19.90
N MET A 119 24.77 -7.64 -19.10
CA MET A 119 24.64 -8.05 -17.70
C MET A 119 23.92 -7.00 -16.85
N CYS A 120 24.16 -5.71 -17.10
CA CYS A 120 23.39 -4.62 -16.49
C CYS A 120 21.90 -4.72 -16.86
N MET A 121 21.57 -4.96 -18.13
CA MET A 121 20.18 -5.09 -18.58
C MET A 121 19.48 -6.27 -17.88
N LEU A 122 20.12 -7.44 -17.85
CA LEU A 122 19.56 -8.65 -17.22
C LEU A 122 19.33 -8.47 -15.71
N THR A 123 20.27 -7.84 -15.00
CA THR A 123 20.12 -7.55 -13.57
C THR A 123 18.98 -6.56 -13.31
N CYS A 124 18.86 -5.50 -14.11
CA CYS A 124 17.71 -4.58 -14.03
C CYS A 124 16.38 -5.28 -14.33
N MET A 125 16.33 -6.20 -15.31
CA MET A 125 15.12 -6.97 -15.62
C MET A 125 14.74 -7.93 -14.48
N ALA A 126 15.70 -8.59 -13.84
CA ALA A 126 15.45 -9.42 -12.68
C ALA A 126 14.90 -8.59 -11.49
N LEU A 127 15.48 -7.40 -11.26
CA LEU A 127 14.97 -6.46 -10.26
C LEU A 127 13.56 -5.95 -10.58
N LEU A 128 13.25 -5.67 -11.84
CA LEU A 128 11.91 -5.29 -12.28
C LEU A 128 10.90 -6.41 -12.03
N LEU A 129 11.24 -7.67 -12.31
CA LEU A 129 10.39 -8.82 -12.01
C LEU A 129 10.17 -9.02 -10.50
N ALA A 130 11.21 -8.84 -9.69
CA ALA A 130 11.09 -8.91 -8.24
C ALA A 130 10.18 -7.80 -7.70
N LEU A 131 10.33 -6.57 -8.24
CA LEU A 131 9.54 -5.40 -7.84
C LEU A 131 8.07 -5.53 -8.27
N THR A 132 7.78 -5.98 -9.49
CA THR A 132 6.39 -6.20 -9.92
C THR A 132 5.71 -7.29 -9.10
N ARG A 133 6.41 -8.39 -8.78
CA ARG A 133 5.90 -9.43 -7.87
C ARG A 133 5.62 -8.87 -6.47
N PHE A 134 6.49 -8.00 -5.96
CA PHE A 134 6.30 -7.40 -4.65
C PHE A 134 5.05 -6.51 -4.60
N VAL A 135 4.87 -5.67 -5.62
CA VAL A 135 3.69 -4.79 -5.74
C VAL A 135 2.40 -5.61 -5.82
N THR A 136 2.38 -6.70 -6.58
CA THR A 136 1.15 -7.47 -6.82
C THR A 136 0.77 -8.39 -5.66
N HIS A 137 1.74 -8.99 -4.97
CA HIS A 137 1.45 -10.07 -4.01
C HIS A 137 1.73 -9.74 -2.55
N THR A 138 2.66 -8.83 -2.24
CA THR A 138 3.11 -8.65 -0.86
C THR A 138 2.81 -7.26 -0.31
N LEU A 139 2.81 -6.22 -1.14
CA LEU A 139 2.65 -4.83 -0.69
C LEU A 139 1.34 -4.62 0.08
N GLU A 140 0.21 -5.06 -0.48
CA GLU A 140 -1.10 -4.86 0.16
C GLU A 140 -1.20 -5.65 1.46
N GLY A 141 -0.69 -6.90 1.48
CA GLY A 141 -0.67 -7.75 2.67
C GLY A 141 0.16 -7.16 3.81
N GLU A 142 1.37 -6.68 3.51
CA GLU A 142 2.23 -6.00 4.48
C GLU A 142 1.55 -4.75 5.03
N VAL A 143 1.04 -3.85 4.18
CA VAL A 143 0.33 -2.62 4.63
C VAL A 143 -0.89 -2.93 5.49
N HIS A 144 -1.61 -4.01 5.22
CA HIS A 144 -2.77 -4.41 6.04
C HIS A 144 -2.38 -4.98 7.40
N ALA A 145 -1.20 -5.59 7.52
CA ALA A 145 -0.69 -6.18 8.75
C ALA A 145 -0.14 -5.13 9.73
N LEU A 146 0.20 -3.91 9.29
CA LEU A 146 0.66 -2.85 10.19
C LEU A 146 -0.45 -2.40 11.15
N SER A 147 -0.04 -2.13 12.39
CA SER A 147 -0.89 -1.43 13.36
C SER A 147 -1.07 0.05 12.99
N SER A 148 -2.10 0.69 13.56
CA SER A 148 -2.41 2.10 13.31
C SER A 148 -1.29 3.07 13.72
N LEU A 149 -0.42 2.66 14.65
CA LEU A 149 0.69 3.47 15.16
C LEU A 149 1.96 3.31 14.30
N GLU A 150 2.16 2.12 13.72
CA GLU A 150 3.31 1.84 12.84
C GLU A 150 3.12 2.42 11.43
N LEU A 151 1.88 2.72 11.05
CA LEU A 151 1.51 3.19 9.71
C LEU A 151 2.28 4.47 9.30
N ASP A 152 2.55 5.36 10.25
CA ASP A 152 3.26 6.62 9.98
C ASP A 152 4.79 6.46 9.97
N VAL A 153 5.32 5.43 10.63
CA VAL A 153 6.76 5.28 10.88
C VAL A 153 7.42 4.30 9.92
N VAL A 154 6.77 3.17 9.65
CA VAL A 154 7.38 2.06 8.92
C VAL A 154 7.08 2.16 7.43
N SER A 155 8.09 2.00 6.58
CA SER A 155 7.93 1.82 5.13
C SER A 155 8.25 0.37 4.75
N PRO A 156 7.22 -0.45 4.43
CA PRO A 156 7.41 -1.85 4.07
C PRO A 156 8.27 -2.04 2.82
N PHE A 157 8.11 -1.16 1.82
CA PHE A 157 8.90 -1.21 0.61
C PHE A 157 10.39 -1.01 0.91
N TYR A 158 10.72 0.01 1.71
CA TYR A 158 12.11 0.32 2.01
C TYR A 158 12.81 -0.84 2.74
N GLY A 159 12.16 -1.44 3.73
CA GLY A 159 12.70 -2.60 4.45
C GLY A 159 12.91 -3.82 3.54
N TRP A 160 11.96 -4.11 2.66
CA TRP A 160 12.10 -5.20 1.69
C TRP A 160 13.23 -4.94 0.68
N TRP A 161 13.27 -3.72 0.13
CA TRP A 161 14.24 -3.30 -0.87
C TRP A 161 15.68 -3.37 -0.32
N LEU A 162 15.91 -2.83 0.87
CA LEU A 162 17.21 -2.83 1.53
C LEU A 162 17.74 -4.26 1.71
N ASN A 163 16.88 -5.19 2.12
CA ASN A 163 17.27 -6.56 2.42
C ASN A 163 17.49 -7.43 1.18
N LYS A 164 16.73 -7.23 0.10
CA LYS A 164 16.74 -8.13 -1.06
C LYS A 164 17.34 -7.55 -2.33
N CYS A 165 17.16 -6.25 -2.57
CA CYS A 165 17.39 -5.63 -3.88
C CYS A 165 18.52 -4.61 -3.89
N GLU A 166 18.81 -3.95 -2.78
CA GLU A 166 19.77 -2.84 -2.72
C GLU A 166 21.16 -3.23 -3.23
N ARG A 167 21.66 -4.41 -2.84
CA ARG A 167 22.98 -4.90 -3.27
C ARG A 167 23.05 -5.11 -4.79
N GLU A 168 22.05 -5.77 -5.35
CA GLU A 168 21.98 -6.06 -6.78
C GLU A 168 21.78 -4.78 -7.60
N TRP A 169 21.03 -3.80 -7.06
CA TRP A 169 20.87 -2.49 -7.66
C TRP A 169 22.19 -1.70 -7.72
N ILE A 170 22.93 -1.65 -6.61
CA ILE A 170 24.24 -0.98 -6.56
C ILE A 170 25.19 -1.64 -7.57
N MET A 171 25.19 -2.97 -7.66
CA MET A 171 25.98 -3.71 -8.63
C MET A 171 25.58 -3.35 -10.08
N ALA A 172 24.28 -3.35 -10.40
CA ALA A 172 23.78 -2.94 -11.71
C ALA A 172 24.21 -1.50 -12.07
N TYR A 173 24.15 -0.57 -11.10
CA TYR A 173 24.58 0.81 -11.31
C TYR A 173 26.09 0.92 -11.58
N HIS A 174 26.92 0.14 -10.88
CA HIS A 174 28.35 0.07 -11.17
C HIS A 174 28.62 -0.51 -12.56
N LEU A 175 27.93 -1.59 -12.94
CA LEU A 175 28.03 -2.17 -14.28
C LEU A 175 27.64 -1.17 -15.36
N PHE A 176 26.55 -0.42 -15.17
CA PHE A 176 26.11 0.62 -16.09
C PHE A 176 27.19 1.70 -16.28
N ARG A 177 27.77 2.20 -15.18
CA ARG A 177 28.83 3.22 -15.24
C ARG A 177 30.09 2.70 -15.92
N CYS A 178 30.50 1.47 -15.62
CA CYS A 178 31.64 0.83 -16.26
C CYS A 178 31.39 0.65 -17.76
N GLY A 179 30.22 0.12 -18.14
CA GLY A 179 29.86 -0.08 -19.54
C GLY A 179 29.79 1.23 -20.33
N LEU A 180 29.24 2.29 -19.73
CA LEU A 180 29.25 3.63 -20.32
C LEU A 180 30.66 4.18 -20.50
N SER A 181 31.56 3.96 -19.53
CA SER A 181 32.96 4.40 -19.64
C SER A 181 33.71 3.67 -20.74
N LEU A 182 33.48 2.36 -20.91
CA LEU A 182 34.09 1.57 -21.99
C LEU A 182 33.51 1.91 -23.37
N PHE A 183 32.25 2.36 -23.43
CA PHE A 183 31.63 2.79 -24.67
C PHE A 183 32.18 4.12 -25.19
N LEU A 184 32.57 5.02 -24.28
CA LEU A 184 33.09 6.34 -24.61
C LEU A 184 34.63 6.40 -24.75
N ALA A 185 35.33 5.35 -24.31
CA ALA A 185 36.79 5.25 -24.39
C ALA A 185 37.25 4.78 -25.77
#